data_AF-A0A9P6CW95-F1
#
_entry.id   AF-A0A9P6CW95-F1
#
_cell.length_a   1.000
_cell.length_b   1.000
_cell.length_c   1.000
_cell.angle_alpha   90.00
_cell.angle_beta   90.00
_cell.angle_gamma   90.00
#
_symmetry.space_group_name_H-M   'P 1'
#
loop_
_entity.id
_entity.type
_entity.pdbx_description
1 polymer ?
#
loop_
_entity_poly.entity_id
_entity_poly.type
_entity_poly.pdbx_seq_one_letter_code
_entity_poly.pdbx_strand_id
1 'polypeptide(L)'
;MSSFNFPPAPPPPLPPEPECDTSTVDWALFALTIISTSVTWWLFPLPTIFTRGFKAYIRDVSWESLRLLNPSMVAFKAIAQDRSHWQMSYYSGVAKPTTRLQNIKASGKDLFIIASTVLSLYRLCSGGETGNNLTFNSSSWTYPSLPVAILGLIISIFSRTRVRMWVIYISTLGIIAIIAAATSVVIAFTVGDGLFWFSLFLIIYMTIPLWALSQRTVISTVMLSSGARLIGPVVGATSSDAYFPFCALKGWGFAGPILGIGIINCVFALYAAKLQPRVESVVNQSDEEAIGEEVKSEPTPTVNSADEEVSSREMRSD
;
A
#
# COMPACT_ATOMS: atom_id res chain seq x y z
N MET A 1 -40.50 -59.46 -37.50
CA MET A 1 -40.27 -58.04 -37.17
C MET A 1 -38.82 -57.90 -36.73
N SER A 2 -37.96 -57.41 -37.62
CA SER A 2 -36.55 -57.15 -37.34
C SER A 2 -36.40 -55.80 -36.64
N SER A 3 -35.96 -55.82 -35.40
CA SER A 3 -35.64 -54.64 -34.60
C SER A 3 -34.41 -53.94 -35.19
N PHE A 4 -34.61 -52.75 -35.77
CA PHE A 4 -33.52 -51.87 -36.17
C PHE A 4 -32.86 -51.29 -34.91
N ASN A 5 -31.65 -51.77 -34.59
CA ASN A 5 -30.78 -51.12 -33.61
C ASN A 5 -30.15 -49.90 -34.29
N PHE A 6 -30.62 -48.71 -33.93
CA PHE A 6 -29.92 -47.48 -34.27
C PHE A 6 -28.63 -47.39 -33.44
N PRO A 7 -27.49 -47.03 -34.06
CA PRO A 7 -26.27 -46.76 -33.31
C PRO A 7 -26.49 -45.57 -32.36
N PRO A 8 -25.90 -45.58 -31.16
CA PRO A 8 -25.99 -44.46 -30.24
C PRO A 8 -25.43 -43.21 -30.90
N ALA A 9 -26.14 -42.09 -30.71
CA ALA A 9 -25.70 -40.80 -31.21
C ALA A 9 -24.29 -40.49 -30.68
N PRO A 10 -23.41 -39.89 -31.51
CA PRO A 10 -22.10 -39.47 -31.04
C PRO A 10 -22.27 -38.49 -29.86
N PRO A 11 -21.37 -38.56 -28.86
CA PRO A 11 -21.42 -37.61 -27.76
C PRO A 11 -21.35 -36.18 -28.31
N PRO A 12 -22.06 -35.23 -27.70
CA PRO A 12 -21.99 -33.84 -28.12
C PRO A 12 -20.52 -33.39 -28.11
N PRO A 13 -20.10 -32.58 -29.10
CA PRO A 13 -18.75 -32.03 -29.11
C PRO A 13 -18.51 -31.31 -27.79
N LEU A 14 -17.39 -31.62 -27.15
CA LEU A 14 -16.96 -30.90 -25.96
C LEU A 14 -16.93 -29.40 -26.30
N PRO A 15 -17.41 -28.53 -25.41
CA PRO A 15 -17.28 -27.10 -25.62
C PRO A 15 -15.81 -26.78 -25.91
N PRO A 16 -15.53 -25.88 -26.88
CA PRO A 16 -14.17 -25.49 -27.18
C PRO A 16 -13.51 -25.04 -25.88
N GLU A 17 -12.31 -25.58 -25.59
CA GLU A 17 -11.54 -25.09 -24.45
C GLU A 17 -11.35 -23.58 -24.61
N PRO A 18 -11.56 -22.78 -23.55
CA PRO A 18 -11.39 -21.35 -23.64
C PRO A 18 -9.96 -21.06 -24.13
N GLU A 19 -9.84 -20.37 -25.26
CA GLU A 19 -8.54 -19.98 -25.82
C GLU A 19 -7.80 -19.10 -24.81
N CYS A 20 -6.77 -19.69 -24.22
CA CYS A 20 -5.91 -19.05 -23.23
C CYS A 20 -4.81 -18.25 -23.92
N ASP A 21 -5.17 -17.28 -24.75
CA ASP A 21 -4.18 -16.50 -25.50
C ASP A 21 -3.71 -15.31 -24.67
N THR A 22 -2.77 -15.56 -23.74
CA THR A 22 -2.20 -14.50 -22.90
C THR A 22 -1.33 -13.58 -23.74
N SER A 23 -1.73 -12.32 -23.86
CA SER A 23 -0.90 -11.31 -24.49
C SER A 23 0.21 -10.81 -23.55
N THR A 24 1.27 -10.21 -24.10
CA THR A 24 2.33 -9.54 -23.31
C THR A 24 1.79 -8.49 -22.33
N VAL A 25 0.70 -7.82 -22.69
CA VAL A 25 0.06 -6.80 -21.85
C VAL A 25 -0.60 -7.44 -20.63
N ASP A 26 -1.13 -8.66 -20.73
CA ASP A 26 -1.73 -9.36 -19.60
C ASP A 26 -0.64 -9.72 -18.59
N TRP A 27 0.47 -10.29 -19.06
CA TRP A 27 1.62 -10.56 -18.19
C TRP A 27 2.16 -9.29 -17.52
N ALA A 28 2.24 -8.17 -18.25
CA ALA A 28 2.62 -6.89 -17.68
C ALA A 28 1.61 -6.42 -16.62
N LEU A 29 0.30 -6.50 -16.90
CA LEU A 29 -0.77 -6.16 -15.97
C LEU A 29 -0.67 -6.98 -14.68
N PHE A 30 -0.46 -8.28 -14.81
CA PHE A 30 -0.34 -9.21 -13.70
C PHE A 30 0.86 -8.90 -12.82
N ALA A 31 2.05 -8.74 -13.43
CA ALA A 31 3.26 -8.39 -12.71
C ALA A 31 3.11 -7.04 -11.99
N LEU A 32 2.61 -6.02 -12.68
CA LEU A 32 2.34 -4.71 -12.10
C LEU A 32 1.30 -4.79 -10.96
N THR A 33 0.27 -5.62 -11.09
CA THR A 33 -0.76 -5.78 -10.05
C THR A 33 -0.19 -6.47 -8.81
N ILE A 34 0.56 -7.56 -8.97
CA ILE A 34 1.19 -8.25 -7.82
C ILE A 34 2.20 -7.35 -7.12
N ILE A 35 3.06 -6.67 -7.89
CA ILE A 35 4.08 -5.77 -7.36
C ILE A 35 3.41 -4.59 -6.64
N SER A 36 2.33 -4.04 -7.19
CA SER A 36 1.65 -2.87 -6.61
C SER A 36 0.79 -3.21 -5.39
N THR A 37 0.27 -4.43 -5.27
CA THR A 37 -0.75 -4.77 -4.27
C THR A 37 -0.25 -5.54 -3.05
N SER A 38 0.81 -6.35 -3.17
CA SER A 38 0.94 -7.50 -2.25
C SER A 38 2.28 -7.65 -1.53
N VAL A 39 3.42 -7.55 -2.21
CA VAL A 39 4.71 -7.99 -1.60
C VAL A 39 5.87 -7.01 -1.76
N THR A 40 5.97 -6.31 -2.89
CA THR A 40 7.16 -5.49 -3.17
C THR A 40 7.35 -4.36 -2.16
N TRP A 41 6.27 -3.86 -1.57
CA TRP A 41 6.38 -2.81 -0.57
C TRP A 41 7.00 -3.27 0.75
N TRP A 42 6.99 -4.57 1.06
CA TRP A 42 7.65 -5.14 2.25
C TRP A 42 9.17 -5.21 2.09
N LEU A 43 9.67 -5.11 0.86
CA LEU A 43 11.10 -5.08 0.58
C LEU A 43 11.72 -3.71 0.93
N PHE A 44 10.95 -2.62 0.84
CA PHE A 44 11.50 -1.28 1.16
C PHE A 44 11.89 -1.10 2.63
N PRO A 45 11.16 -1.66 3.60
CA PRO A 45 11.58 -1.67 4.99
C PRO A 45 12.70 -2.66 5.32
N LEU A 46 13.16 -3.54 4.42
CA LEU A 46 14.20 -4.54 4.75
C LEU A 46 15.47 -3.93 5.37
N PRO A 47 16.00 -2.79 4.89
CA PRO A 47 17.16 -2.15 5.54
C PRO A 47 16.90 -1.79 7.02
N THR A 48 15.65 -1.60 7.43
CA THR A 48 15.27 -1.35 8.83
C THR A 48 15.61 -2.56 9.72
N ILE A 49 15.59 -3.79 9.20
CA ILE A 49 15.99 -4.99 9.96
C ILE A 49 17.44 -4.86 10.44
N PHE A 50 18.34 -4.50 9.53
CA PHE A 50 19.77 -4.43 9.81
C PHE A 50 20.16 -3.19 10.62
N THR A 51 19.42 -2.10 10.51
CA THR A 51 19.74 -0.84 11.18
C THR A 51 19.04 -0.68 12.54
N ARG A 52 17.86 -1.27 12.73
CA ARG A 52 16.99 -1.03 13.91
C ARG A 52 16.30 -2.27 14.45
N GLY A 53 16.56 -3.43 13.87
CA GLY A 53 16.05 -4.71 14.32
C GLY A 53 14.66 -5.08 13.78
N PHE A 54 14.31 -6.34 14.00
CA PHE A 54 13.11 -6.97 13.45
C PHE A 54 11.80 -6.32 13.92
N LYS A 55 11.74 -5.84 15.17
CA LYS A 55 10.55 -5.16 15.72
C LYS A 55 10.19 -3.89 14.95
N ALA A 56 11.20 -3.11 14.55
CA ALA A 56 11.00 -1.90 13.75
C ALA A 56 10.55 -2.27 12.33
N TYR A 57 11.13 -3.30 11.74
CA TYR A 57 10.69 -3.84 10.44
C TYR A 57 9.22 -4.26 10.43
N ILE A 58 8.77 -5.07 11.40
CA ILE A 58 7.36 -5.51 11.47
C ILE A 58 6.42 -4.32 11.60
N ARG A 59 6.81 -3.30 12.36
CA ARG A 59 6.03 -2.07 12.50
C ARG A 59 5.93 -1.29 11.18
N ASP A 60 7.03 -1.16 10.44
CA ASP A 60 7.05 -0.47 9.15
C ASP A 60 6.23 -1.25 8.09
N VAL A 61 6.38 -2.58 8.04
CA VAL A 61 5.55 -3.46 7.18
C VAL A 61 4.08 -3.34 7.54
N SER A 62 3.75 -3.35 8.83
CA SER A 62 2.37 -3.21 9.29
C SER A 62 1.77 -1.88 8.91
N TRP A 63 2.56 -0.81 8.98
CA TRP A 63 2.13 0.51 8.53
C TRP A 63 1.81 0.54 7.04
N GLU A 64 2.63 -0.11 6.21
CA GLU A 64 2.39 -0.25 4.78
C GLU A 64 1.13 -1.07 4.50
N SER A 65 0.91 -2.17 5.22
CA SER A 65 -0.33 -2.95 5.10
C SER A 65 -1.56 -2.11 5.46
N LEU A 66 -1.50 -1.29 6.52
CA LEU A 66 -2.57 -0.36 6.86
C LEU A 66 -2.77 0.72 5.78
N ARG A 67 -1.69 1.28 5.23
CA ARG A 67 -1.76 2.27 4.15
C ARG A 67 -2.43 1.68 2.92
N LEU A 68 -2.12 0.42 2.61
CA LEU A 68 -2.75 -0.30 1.51
C LEU A 68 -4.24 -0.55 1.78
N LEU A 69 -4.63 -1.07 2.94
CA LEU A 69 -6.01 -1.50 3.21
C LEU A 69 -6.94 -0.39 3.76
N ASN A 70 -6.38 0.68 4.32
CA ASN A 70 -7.13 1.81 4.87
C ASN A 70 -6.30 3.11 4.77
N PRO A 71 -6.10 3.63 3.54
CA PRO A 71 -5.24 4.79 3.32
C PRO A 71 -5.77 6.05 3.99
N SER A 72 -7.08 6.19 4.19
CA SER A 72 -7.68 7.35 4.86
C SER A 72 -7.28 7.45 6.34
N MET A 73 -7.20 6.31 7.05
CA MET A 73 -6.73 6.26 8.43
C MET A 73 -5.26 6.69 8.52
N VAL A 74 -4.42 6.20 7.60
CA VAL A 74 -3.00 6.59 7.55
C VAL A 74 -2.84 8.07 7.22
N ALA A 75 -3.62 8.58 6.27
CA ALA A 75 -3.65 9.99 5.91
C ALA A 75 -3.97 10.87 7.12
N PHE A 76 -5.01 10.53 7.88
CA PHE A 76 -5.36 11.29 9.08
C PHE A 76 -4.27 11.24 10.15
N LYS A 77 -3.72 10.05 10.43
CA LYS A 77 -2.61 9.90 11.38
C LYS A 77 -1.39 10.72 10.97
N ALA A 78 -1.13 10.82 9.66
CA ALA A 78 -0.05 11.63 9.11
C ALA A 78 -0.33 13.14 9.26
N ILE A 79 -1.56 13.58 8.97
CA ILE A 79 -1.98 14.99 9.05
C ILE A 79 -2.01 15.50 10.51
N ALA A 80 -2.20 14.61 11.48
CA ALA A 80 -2.08 14.91 12.90
C ALA A 80 -0.64 15.21 13.36
N GLN A 81 0.36 14.97 12.52
CA GLN A 81 1.75 15.35 12.77
C GLN A 81 2.05 16.75 12.22
N ASP A 82 3.27 17.25 12.47
CA ASP A 82 3.77 18.44 11.82
C ASP A 82 3.78 18.30 10.29
N ARG A 83 3.52 19.41 9.60
CA ARG A 83 3.36 19.44 8.14
C ARG A 83 4.58 18.92 7.37
N SER A 84 5.77 19.17 7.91
CA SER A 84 7.05 18.65 7.40
C SER A 84 7.14 17.11 7.46
N HIS A 85 6.37 16.47 8.33
CA HIS A 85 6.39 15.04 8.60
C HIS A 85 5.27 14.27 7.91
N TRP A 86 4.27 14.94 7.34
CA TRP A 86 3.09 14.29 6.76
C TRP A 86 3.44 13.23 5.74
N GLN A 87 4.32 13.55 4.79
CA GLN A 87 4.69 12.64 3.72
C GLN A 87 5.40 11.38 4.26
N MET A 88 6.42 11.53 5.11
CA MET A 88 7.07 10.37 5.73
C MET A 88 6.13 9.57 6.62
N SER A 89 5.27 10.25 7.38
CA SER A 89 4.29 9.59 8.24
C SER A 89 3.31 8.77 7.41
N TYR A 90 2.90 9.27 6.25
CA TYR A 90 2.03 8.54 5.33
C TYR A 90 2.72 7.31 4.74
N TYR A 91 3.88 7.48 4.08
CA TYR A 91 4.53 6.41 3.32
C TYR A 91 5.37 5.44 4.15
N SER A 92 5.76 5.77 5.38
CA SER A 92 6.68 4.93 6.17
C SER A 92 6.30 4.78 7.63
N GLY A 93 5.28 5.50 8.11
CA GLY A 93 4.90 5.45 9.53
C GLY A 93 5.94 6.07 10.44
N VAL A 94 6.75 6.98 9.90
CA VAL A 94 7.79 7.70 10.63
C VAL A 94 7.52 9.20 10.54
N ALA A 95 7.43 9.85 11.69
CA ALA A 95 7.38 11.30 11.80
C ALA A 95 8.81 11.86 11.71
N LYS A 96 9.24 12.18 10.48
CA LYS A 96 10.51 12.85 10.19
C LYS A 96 10.42 13.70 8.91
N PRO A 97 11.27 14.72 8.75
CA PRO A 97 11.30 15.50 7.53
C PRO A 97 11.71 14.64 6.32
N THR A 98 11.12 14.94 5.17
CA THR A 98 11.38 14.21 3.92
C THR A 98 12.72 14.60 3.29
N THR A 99 13.48 13.62 2.81
CA THR A 99 14.65 13.85 1.94
C THR A 99 14.29 13.70 0.45
N ARG A 100 15.15 14.19 -0.46
CA ARG A 100 14.93 14.07 -1.92
C ARG A 100 14.76 12.62 -2.38
N LEU A 101 15.64 11.73 -1.91
CA LEU A 101 15.59 10.31 -2.25
C LEU A 101 14.29 9.66 -1.79
N GLN A 102 13.83 10.02 -0.60
CA GLN A 102 12.57 9.53 -0.05
C GLN A 102 11.36 10.03 -0.84
N ASN A 103 11.39 11.28 -1.34
CA ASN A 103 10.34 11.81 -2.22
C ASN A 103 10.28 11.03 -3.53
N ILE A 104 11.43 10.73 -4.15
CA ILE A 104 11.49 9.91 -5.36
C ILE A 104 10.91 8.52 -5.09
N LYS A 105 11.28 7.89 -3.97
CA LYS A 105 10.73 6.59 -3.58
C LYS A 105 9.21 6.63 -3.41
N ALA A 106 8.70 7.65 -2.71
CA ALA A 106 7.27 7.85 -2.49
C ALA A 106 6.50 8.03 -3.81
N SER A 107 6.97 8.93 -4.69
CA SER A 107 6.38 9.16 -6.00
C SER A 107 6.45 7.91 -6.90
N GLY A 108 7.54 7.15 -6.81
CA GLY A 108 7.66 5.87 -7.50
C GLY A 108 6.59 4.87 -7.08
N LYS A 109 6.22 4.84 -5.78
CA LYS A 109 5.13 3.96 -5.30
C LYS A 109 3.80 4.28 -5.96
N ASP A 110 3.44 5.54 -5.94
CA ASP A 110 2.14 5.99 -6.44
C ASP A 110 2.07 5.90 -7.96
N LEU A 111 3.15 6.24 -8.67
CA LEU A 111 3.21 6.11 -10.12
C LEU A 111 3.01 4.66 -10.56
N PHE A 112 3.57 3.70 -9.82
CA PHE A 112 3.42 2.28 -10.11
C PHE A 112 1.96 1.81 -9.93
N ILE A 113 1.28 2.25 -8.88
CA ILE A 113 -0.15 1.99 -8.65
C ILE A 113 -1.01 2.62 -9.77
N ILE A 114 -0.70 3.86 -10.14
CA ILE A 114 -1.43 4.58 -11.20
C ILE A 114 -1.23 3.88 -12.54
N ALA A 115 0.00 3.53 -12.91
CA ALA A 115 0.30 2.81 -14.15
C ALA A 115 -0.42 1.46 -14.21
N SER A 116 -0.40 0.69 -13.12
CA SER A 116 -1.14 -0.56 -13.01
C SER A 116 -2.64 -0.36 -13.22
N THR A 117 -3.21 0.71 -12.65
CA THR A 117 -4.65 1.03 -12.76
C THR A 117 -5.01 1.44 -14.18
N VAL A 118 -4.20 2.30 -14.81
CA VAL A 118 -4.40 2.73 -16.21
C VAL A 118 -4.33 1.54 -17.15
N LEU A 119 -3.37 0.63 -16.96
CA LEU A 119 -3.28 -0.57 -17.78
C LEU A 119 -4.48 -1.51 -17.58
N SER A 120 -5.01 -1.58 -16.34
CA SER A 120 -6.22 -2.37 -16.03
C SER A 120 -7.45 -1.81 -16.74
N LEU A 121 -7.60 -0.47 -16.74
CA LEU A 121 -8.66 0.21 -17.48
C LEU A 121 -8.49 0.04 -18.99
N TYR A 122 -7.28 0.20 -19.51
CA TYR A 122 -7.01 0.00 -20.92
C TYR A 122 -7.37 -1.42 -21.36
N ARG A 123 -7.00 -2.44 -20.58
CA ARG A 123 -7.37 -3.84 -20.82
C ARG A 123 -8.87 -4.07 -20.74
N LEU A 124 -9.55 -3.45 -19.78
CA LEU A 124 -11.01 -3.50 -19.70
C LEU A 124 -11.70 -2.87 -20.93
N CYS A 125 -11.15 -1.78 -21.47
CA CYS A 125 -11.70 -1.10 -22.65
C CYS A 125 -11.32 -1.77 -23.99
N SER A 126 -10.18 -2.45 -24.07
CA SER A 126 -9.64 -3.06 -25.30
C SER A 126 -9.90 -4.56 -25.42
N GLY A 127 -10.19 -5.25 -24.30
CA GLY A 127 -10.63 -6.64 -24.28
C GLY A 127 -12.08 -6.72 -24.74
N GLY A 128 -12.28 -6.81 -26.05
CA GLY A 128 -13.58 -6.92 -26.69
C GLY A 128 -14.39 -8.12 -26.22
N GLU A 129 -15.72 -7.94 -26.20
CA GLU A 129 -16.77 -8.95 -26.00
C GLU A 129 -16.45 -10.03 -24.94
N THR A 130 -16.41 -9.64 -23.67
CA THR A 130 -16.73 -10.61 -22.62
C THR A 130 -18.17 -11.05 -22.86
N GLY A 131 -18.35 -12.24 -23.45
CA GLY A 131 -19.66 -12.85 -23.63
C GLY A 131 -20.50 -12.73 -22.36
N ASN A 132 -21.78 -12.43 -22.56
CA ASN A 132 -22.78 -11.91 -21.61
C ASN A 132 -22.94 -12.59 -20.23
N ASN A 133 -22.10 -13.56 -19.84
CA ASN A 133 -22.31 -14.45 -18.70
C ASN A 133 -21.21 -14.47 -17.63
N LEU A 134 -20.23 -13.57 -17.63
CA LEU A 134 -19.13 -13.63 -16.64
C LEU A 134 -19.06 -12.39 -15.74
N THR A 135 -19.73 -12.50 -14.59
CA THR A 135 -19.95 -11.50 -13.53
C THR A 135 -18.72 -11.11 -12.70
N PHE A 136 -17.52 -11.62 -13.02
CA PHE A 136 -16.28 -11.24 -12.31
C PHE A 136 -15.10 -11.18 -13.28
N ASN A 137 -14.90 -10.01 -13.91
CA ASN A 137 -13.75 -9.77 -14.77
C ASN A 137 -12.48 -9.51 -13.94
N SER A 138 -11.36 -10.06 -14.40
CA SER A 138 -10.03 -9.94 -13.80
C SER A 138 -9.51 -8.51 -13.69
N SER A 139 -10.05 -7.58 -14.47
CA SER A 139 -9.70 -6.16 -14.42
C SER A 139 -10.08 -5.47 -13.09
N SER A 140 -11.00 -6.07 -12.31
CA SER A 140 -11.50 -5.51 -11.05
C SER A 140 -10.47 -5.42 -9.91
N TRP A 141 -9.32 -6.08 -10.06
CA TRP A 141 -8.39 -6.34 -8.96
C TRP A 141 -7.53 -5.12 -8.58
N THR A 142 -7.41 -4.14 -9.49
CA THR A 142 -6.47 -3.02 -9.34
C THR A 142 -7.14 -1.73 -8.84
N TYR A 143 -8.45 -1.58 -9.06
CA TYR A 143 -9.22 -0.40 -8.62
C TYR A 143 -9.11 -0.08 -7.12
N PRO A 144 -9.05 -1.06 -6.20
CA PRO A 144 -8.96 -0.78 -4.76
C PRO A 144 -7.64 -0.13 -4.33
N SER A 145 -6.61 -0.10 -5.18
CA SER A 145 -5.31 0.51 -4.88
C SER A 145 -5.23 1.99 -5.25
N LEU A 146 -6.09 2.45 -6.15
CA LEU A 146 -6.10 3.84 -6.63
C LEU A 146 -6.30 4.89 -5.50
N PRO A 147 -7.18 4.69 -4.50
CA PRO A 147 -7.31 5.62 -3.36
C PRO A 147 -5.99 5.83 -2.61
N VAL A 148 -5.16 4.79 -2.51
CA VAL A 148 -3.87 4.85 -1.80
C VAL A 148 -2.91 5.82 -2.49
N ALA A 149 -2.84 5.75 -3.82
CA ALA A 149 -1.98 6.63 -4.61
C ALA A 149 -2.50 8.07 -4.62
N ILE A 150 -3.81 8.27 -4.77
CA ILE A 150 -4.42 9.61 -4.76
C ILE A 150 -4.15 10.31 -3.43
N LEU A 151 -4.42 9.64 -2.30
CA LEU A 151 -4.17 10.21 -0.97
C LEU A 151 -2.68 10.48 -0.74
N GLY A 152 -1.79 9.61 -1.26
CA GLY A 152 -0.34 9.82 -1.21
C GLY A 152 0.10 11.07 -1.95
N LEU A 153 -0.34 11.24 -3.20
CA LEU A 153 -0.03 12.42 -4.01
C LEU A 153 -0.58 13.70 -3.38
N ILE A 154 -1.81 13.68 -2.88
CA ILE A 154 -2.43 14.80 -2.17
C ILE A 154 -1.59 15.19 -0.95
N ILE A 155 -1.24 14.23 -0.10
CA ILE A 155 -0.39 14.50 1.07
C ILE A 155 0.98 15.04 0.65
N SER A 156 1.58 14.49 -0.41
CA SER A 156 2.86 14.95 -0.93
C SER A 156 2.80 16.37 -1.49
N ILE A 157 1.69 16.80 -2.09
CA ILE A 157 1.49 18.15 -2.62
C ILE A 157 1.20 19.11 -1.45
N PHE A 158 0.25 18.77 -0.59
CA PHE A 158 -0.22 19.65 0.47
C PHE A 158 0.71 19.73 1.68
N SER A 159 1.67 18.83 1.84
CA SER A 159 2.77 18.97 2.80
C SER A 159 3.65 20.19 2.51
N ARG A 160 3.70 20.65 1.25
CA ARG A 160 4.55 21.77 0.81
C ARG A 160 3.82 23.09 0.69
N THR A 161 2.50 23.07 0.56
CA THR A 161 1.69 24.28 0.41
C THR A 161 1.18 24.76 1.76
N ARG A 162 0.95 26.06 1.96
CA ARG A 162 0.36 26.61 3.20
C ARG A 162 -1.16 26.77 3.08
N VAL A 163 -1.84 25.71 2.70
CA VAL A 163 -3.30 25.71 2.50
C VAL A 163 -4.00 25.31 3.80
N ARG A 164 -5.19 25.89 4.06
CA ARG A 164 -6.06 25.54 5.20
C ARG A 164 -6.54 24.09 5.09
N MET A 165 -6.63 23.38 6.23
CA MET A 165 -6.99 21.95 6.28
C MET A 165 -8.34 21.62 5.63
N TRP A 166 -9.36 22.48 5.81
CA TRP A 166 -10.67 22.23 5.22
C TRP A 166 -10.61 22.23 3.69
N VAL A 167 -9.80 23.11 3.09
CA VAL A 167 -9.65 23.19 1.63
C VAL A 167 -9.01 21.91 1.11
N ILE A 168 -8.01 21.38 1.80
CA ILE A 168 -7.37 20.09 1.50
C ILE A 168 -8.41 18.97 1.53
N TYR A 169 -9.24 18.95 2.58
CA TYR A 169 -10.27 17.94 2.75
C TYR A 169 -11.31 17.97 1.62
N ILE A 170 -11.85 19.15 1.30
CA ILE A 170 -12.82 19.32 0.20
C ILE A 170 -12.19 18.96 -1.15
N SER A 171 -10.97 19.43 -1.44
CA SER A 171 -10.30 19.10 -2.70
C SER A 171 -10.03 17.60 -2.82
N THR A 172 -9.67 16.94 -1.72
CA THR A 172 -9.43 15.50 -1.68
C THR A 172 -10.70 14.74 -1.99
N LEU A 173 -11.80 15.03 -1.29
CA LEU A 173 -13.09 14.40 -1.55
C LEU A 173 -13.57 14.64 -2.99
N GLY A 174 -13.38 15.85 -3.52
CA GLY A 174 -13.73 16.19 -4.90
C GLY A 174 -12.95 15.36 -5.92
N ILE A 175 -11.62 15.25 -5.78
CA ILE A 175 -10.78 14.44 -6.67
C ILE A 175 -11.18 12.97 -6.63
N ILE A 176 -11.41 12.42 -5.43
CA ILE A 176 -11.84 11.02 -5.29
C ILE A 176 -13.21 10.80 -5.90
N ALA A 177 -14.18 11.71 -5.70
CA ALA A 177 -15.50 11.59 -6.28
C ALA A 177 -15.44 11.60 -7.83
N ILE A 178 -14.64 12.49 -8.42
CA ILE A 178 -14.46 12.57 -9.87
C ILE A 178 -13.85 11.27 -10.41
N ILE A 179 -12.79 10.76 -9.78
CA ILE A 179 -12.12 9.54 -10.23
C ILE A 179 -13.02 8.31 -10.04
N ALA A 180 -13.74 8.22 -8.93
CA ALA A 180 -14.69 7.15 -8.67
C ALA A 180 -15.82 7.16 -9.72
N ALA A 181 -16.37 8.34 -10.03
CA ALA A 181 -17.38 8.50 -11.07
C ALA A 181 -16.83 8.10 -12.45
N ALA A 182 -15.65 8.60 -12.84
CA ALA A 182 -15.03 8.25 -14.12
C ALA A 182 -14.78 6.74 -14.26
N THR A 183 -14.25 6.10 -13.21
CA THR A 183 -14.02 4.65 -13.18
C THR A 183 -15.33 3.89 -13.31
N SER A 184 -16.37 4.34 -12.61
CA SER A 184 -17.69 3.70 -12.64
C SER A 184 -18.37 3.81 -14.00
N VAL A 185 -18.24 4.97 -14.66
CA VAL A 185 -18.73 5.18 -16.02
C VAL A 185 -18.05 4.21 -16.99
N VAL A 186 -16.73 4.06 -16.91
CA VAL A 186 -15.99 3.10 -17.75
C VAL A 186 -16.44 1.66 -17.49
N ILE A 187 -16.65 1.27 -16.24
CA ILE A 187 -17.14 -0.07 -15.90
C ILE A 187 -18.58 -0.29 -16.41
N ALA A 188 -19.46 0.70 -16.25
CA ALA A 188 -20.85 0.60 -16.71
C ALA A 188 -20.92 0.39 -18.24
N PHE A 189 -20.11 1.13 -19.00
CA PHE A 189 -20.05 0.97 -20.46
C PHE A 189 -19.43 -0.34 -20.93
N THR A 190 -18.65 -1.03 -20.10
CA THR A 190 -17.89 -2.23 -20.51
C THR A 190 -18.48 -3.54 -20.00
N VAL A 191 -19.07 -3.57 -18.80
CA VAL A 191 -19.53 -4.80 -18.13
C VAL A 191 -21.06 -4.87 -17.99
N GLY A 192 -21.76 -3.77 -18.27
CA GLY A 192 -23.23 -3.68 -18.14
C GLY A 192 -23.69 -3.17 -16.77
N ASP A 193 -24.99 -2.87 -16.70
CA ASP A 193 -25.62 -2.19 -15.55
C ASP A 193 -25.64 -3.08 -14.30
N GLY A 194 -24.82 -2.75 -13.30
CA GLY A 194 -24.90 -3.36 -11.96
C GLY A 194 -23.57 -3.44 -11.20
N LEU A 195 -22.49 -3.88 -11.86
CA LEU A 195 -21.18 -4.08 -11.22
C LEU A 195 -20.44 -2.76 -10.92
N PHE A 196 -20.79 -1.68 -11.60
CA PHE A 196 -20.16 -0.37 -11.40
C PHE A 196 -20.42 0.20 -9.99
N TRP A 197 -21.58 -0.08 -9.40
CA TRP A 197 -21.94 0.40 -8.05
C TRP A 197 -21.02 -0.16 -6.98
N PHE A 198 -20.59 -1.41 -7.11
CA PHE A 198 -19.73 -2.05 -6.12
C PHE A 198 -18.33 -1.42 -6.10
N SER A 199 -17.74 -1.20 -7.27
CA SER A 199 -16.44 -0.51 -7.41
C SER A 199 -16.51 0.94 -6.93
N LEU A 200 -17.57 1.68 -7.29
CA LEU A 200 -17.82 3.04 -6.80
C LEU A 200 -17.86 3.08 -5.28
N PHE A 201 -18.69 2.21 -4.68
CA PHE A 201 -18.89 2.15 -3.25
C PHE A 201 -17.59 1.83 -2.53
N LEU A 202 -16.81 0.87 -3.01
CA LEU A 202 -15.52 0.50 -2.41
C LEU A 202 -14.49 1.64 -2.45
N ILE A 203 -14.37 2.34 -3.58
CA ILE A 203 -13.43 3.48 -3.72
C ILE A 203 -13.80 4.58 -2.72
N ILE A 204 -15.08 4.94 -2.66
CA ILE A 204 -15.60 5.96 -1.73
C ILE A 204 -15.38 5.50 -0.29
N TYR A 205 -15.77 4.27 0.03
CA TYR A 205 -15.71 3.71 1.37
C TYR A 205 -14.27 3.61 1.92
N MET A 206 -13.29 3.22 1.10
CA MET A 206 -11.88 3.19 1.50
C MET A 206 -11.27 4.58 1.73
N THR A 207 -11.88 5.61 1.16
CA THR A 207 -11.37 6.98 1.20
C THR A 207 -11.98 7.81 2.32
N ILE A 208 -13.25 7.59 2.63
CA ILE A 208 -13.92 8.29 3.72
C ILE A 208 -13.37 7.78 5.06
N PRO A 209 -13.01 8.65 6.01
CA PRO A 209 -12.53 8.25 7.33
C PRO A 209 -13.69 7.77 8.23
N LEU A 210 -14.45 6.76 7.79
CA LEU A 210 -15.61 6.22 8.52
C LEU A 210 -15.24 5.65 9.90
N TRP A 211 -13.96 5.29 10.08
CA TRP A 211 -13.38 4.90 11.36
C TRP A 211 -13.38 6.02 12.41
N ALA A 212 -13.44 7.29 11.98
CA ALA A 212 -13.55 8.42 12.89
C ALA A 212 -14.93 8.46 13.58
N LEU A 213 -15.96 7.85 12.97
CA LEU A 213 -17.30 7.74 13.55
C LEU A 213 -17.40 6.58 14.54
N SER A 214 -16.69 5.48 14.30
CA SER A 214 -16.67 4.32 15.20
C SER A 214 -15.43 3.46 14.97
N GLN A 215 -14.68 3.18 16.05
CA GLN A 215 -13.48 2.33 15.97
C GLN A 215 -13.79 0.91 15.46
N ARG A 216 -15.03 0.43 15.61
CA ARG A 216 -15.46 -0.87 15.10
C ARG A 216 -15.46 -0.94 13.57
N THR A 217 -15.63 0.19 12.88
CA THR A 217 -15.64 0.20 11.41
C THR A 217 -14.26 -0.01 10.82
N VAL A 218 -13.17 0.18 11.59
CA VAL A 218 -11.80 -0.12 11.13
C VAL A 218 -11.69 -1.59 10.69
N ILE A 219 -12.22 -2.52 11.49
CA ILE A 219 -12.14 -3.95 11.18
C ILE A 219 -12.91 -4.25 9.90
N SER A 220 -14.14 -3.74 9.77
CA SER A 220 -14.93 -3.92 8.54
C SER A 220 -14.23 -3.30 7.34
N THR A 221 -13.58 -2.14 7.49
CA THR A 221 -12.91 -1.48 6.38
C THR A 221 -11.70 -2.26 5.89
N VAL A 222 -10.87 -2.73 6.82
CA VAL A 222 -9.70 -3.54 6.50
C VAL A 222 -10.12 -4.87 5.86
N MET A 223 -11.14 -5.54 6.39
CA MET A 223 -11.66 -6.80 5.84
C MET A 223 -12.27 -6.61 4.44
N LEU A 224 -13.12 -5.60 4.26
CA LEU A 224 -13.76 -5.32 2.97
C LEU A 224 -12.73 -4.93 1.90
N SER A 225 -11.75 -4.09 2.27
CA SER A 225 -10.64 -3.72 1.37
C SER A 225 -9.79 -4.92 0.98
N SER A 226 -9.46 -5.77 1.96
CA SER A 226 -8.71 -7.00 1.73
C SER A 226 -9.48 -7.92 0.79
N GLY A 227 -10.78 -8.12 1.04
CA GLY A 227 -11.66 -8.89 0.16
C GLY A 227 -11.70 -8.34 -1.26
N ALA A 228 -11.87 -7.03 -1.43
CA ALA A 228 -11.90 -6.37 -2.73
C ALA A 228 -10.63 -6.61 -3.57
N ARG A 229 -9.47 -6.82 -2.93
CA ARG A 229 -8.18 -7.06 -3.61
C ARG A 229 -7.89 -8.54 -3.86
N LEU A 230 -8.44 -9.43 -3.04
CA LEU A 230 -8.07 -10.85 -3.01
C LEU A 230 -9.13 -11.75 -3.63
N ILE A 231 -10.42 -11.43 -3.46
CA ILE A 231 -11.52 -12.29 -3.92
C ILE A 231 -11.45 -12.46 -5.43
N GLY A 232 -11.22 -11.38 -6.18
CA GLY A 232 -11.11 -11.43 -7.64
C GLY A 232 -10.03 -12.41 -8.13
N PRO A 233 -8.75 -12.24 -7.76
CA PRO A 233 -7.68 -13.16 -8.15
C PRO A 233 -7.90 -14.61 -7.67
N VAL A 234 -8.38 -14.79 -6.43
CA VAL A 234 -8.60 -16.12 -5.85
C VAL A 234 -9.75 -16.85 -6.53
N VAL A 235 -10.89 -16.20 -6.72
CA VAL A 235 -12.05 -16.77 -7.42
C VAL A 235 -11.73 -17.00 -8.89
N GLY A 236 -11.06 -16.06 -9.55
CA GLY A 236 -10.60 -16.22 -10.94
C GLY A 236 -9.71 -17.45 -11.11
N ALA A 237 -8.74 -17.63 -10.21
CA ALA A 237 -7.82 -18.75 -10.29
C ALA A 237 -8.45 -20.10 -9.90
N THR A 238 -9.48 -20.13 -9.06
CA THR A 238 -10.06 -21.38 -8.51
C THR A 238 -11.37 -21.82 -9.16
N SER A 239 -12.12 -20.89 -9.76
CA SER A 239 -13.39 -21.19 -10.40
C SER A 239 -13.21 -21.59 -11.87
N SER A 240 -13.89 -22.66 -12.28
CA SER A 240 -14.04 -23.02 -13.70
C SER A 240 -14.83 -21.95 -14.46
N ASP A 241 -15.77 -21.32 -13.76
CA ASP A 241 -16.78 -20.43 -14.31
C ASP A 241 -16.37 -18.96 -14.16
N ALA A 242 -15.13 -18.66 -13.77
CA ALA A 242 -14.62 -17.31 -13.73
C ALA A 242 -13.60 -17.09 -14.86
N TYR A 243 -13.68 -15.93 -15.50
CA TYR A 243 -12.66 -15.52 -16.43
C TYR A 243 -11.36 -15.27 -15.68
N PHE A 244 -10.30 -15.95 -16.10
CA PHE A 244 -8.96 -15.74 -15.57
C PHE A 244 -7.98 -15.80 -16.73
N PRO A 245 -7.32 -14.67 -17.05
CA PRO A 245 -6.52 -14.57 -18.27
C PRO A 245 -5.32 -15.50 -18.26
N PHE A 246 -4.83 -15.95 -17.10
CA PHE A 246 -3.61 -16.77 -16.99
C PHE A 246 -3.92 -18.24 -16.72
N CYS A 247 -4.27 -19.02 -17.74
CA CYS A 247 -4.62 -20.43 -17.54
C CYS A 247 -3.51 -21.26 -16.88
N ALA A 248 -2.23 -20.97 -17.18
CA ALA A 248 -1.09 -21.62 -16.53
C ALA A 248 -1.00 -21.36 -15.01
N LEU A 249 -1.70 -20.34 -14.51
CA LEU A 249 -1.77 -19.98 -13.10
C LEU A 249 -3.12 -20.35 -12.46
N LYS A 250 -4.02 -21.04 -13.18
CA LYS A 250 -5.24 -21.57 -12.57
C LYS A 250 -4.90 -22.66 -11.56
N GLY A 251 -5.66 -22.67 -10.46
CA GLY A 251 -5.58 -23.65 -9.39
C GLY A 251 -5.09 -23.09 -8.05
N TRP A 252 -5.18 -23.95 -7.04
CA TRP A 252 -4.82 -23.61 -5.65
C TRP A 252 -3.34 -23.31 -5.45
N GLY A 253 -2.45 -23.78 -6.34
CA GLY A 253 -1.02 -23.49 -6.28
C GLY A 253 -0.71 -21.99 -6.39
N PHE A 254 -1.52 -21.24 -7.13
CA PHE A 254 -1.42 -19.78 -7.24
C PHE A 254 -2.34 -19.05 -6.26
N ALA A 255 -3.60 -19.51 -6.15
CA ALA A 255 -4.59 -18.86 -5.30
C ALA A 255 -4.23 -18.91 -3.80
N GLY A 256 -3.67 -20.03 -3.34
CA GLY A 256 -3.30 -20.25 -1.94
C GLY A 256 -2.28 -19.23 -1.41
N PRO A 257 -1.11 -19.06 -2.07
CA PRO A 257 -0.13 -18.05 -1.67
C PRO A 257 -0.68 -16.62 -1.66
N ILE A 258 -1.49 -16.24 -2.65
CA ILE A 258 -2.12 -14.90 -2.68
C ILE A 258 -3.08 -14.72 -1.50
N LEU A 259 -3.93 -15.70 -1.24
CA LEU A 259 -4.84 -15.67 -0.10
C LEU A 259 -4.05 -15.55 1.21
N GLY A 260 -2.97 -16.32 1.37
CA GLY A 260 -2.09 -16.27 2.53
C GLY A 260 -1.45 -14.89 2.74
N ILE A 261 -0.88 -14.29 1.70
CA ILE A 261 -0.32 -12.93 1.74
C ILE A 261 -1.41 -11.91 2.12
N GLY A 262 -2.60 -12.09 1.57
CA GLY A 262 -3.77 -11.27 1.89
C GLY A 262 -4.17 -11.30 3.35
N ILE A 263 -4.25 -12.49 3.94
CA ILE A 263 -4.55 -12.70 5.36
C ILE A 263 -3.46 -12.04 6.24
N ILE A 264 -2.18 -12.25 5.91
CA ILE A 264 -1.06 -11.65 6.64
C ILE A 264 -1.15 -10.11 6.59
N ASN A 265 -1.41 -9.54 5.41
CA ASN A 265 -1.64 -8.09 5.25
C ASN A 265 -2.80 -7.58 6.11
N CYS A 266 -3.89 -8.33 6.19
CA CYS A 266 -5.03 -7.97 7.03
C CYS A 266 -4.64 -7.92 8.53
N VAL A 267 -3.96 -8.96 9.03
CA VAL A 267 -3.47 -9.02 10.41
C VAL A 267 -2.53 -7.85 10.72
N PHE A 268 -1.59 -7.58 9.83
CA PHE A 268 -0.64 -6.48 9.97
C PHE A 268 -1.33 -5.11 9.92
N ALA A 269 -2.31 -4.91 9.05
CA ALA A 269 -3.09 -3.66 9.02
C ALA A 269 -3.87 -3.44 10.32
N LEU A 270 -4.51 -4.49 10.86
CA LEU A 270 -5.22 -4.41 12.14
C LEU A 270 -4.29 -4.10 13.31
N TYR A 271 -3.08 -4.66 13.30
CA TYR A 271 -2.05 -4.33 14.28
C TYR A 271 -1.63 -2.85 14.15
N ALA A 272 -1.32 -2.39 12.93
CA ALA A 272 -0.95 -1.00 12.66
C ALA A 272 -2.06 0.02 12.93
N ALA A 273 -3.34 -0.39 12.87
CA ALA A 273 -4.45 0.49 13.24
C ALA A 273 -4.31 1.04 14.66
N LYS A 274 -3.64 0.32 15.57
CA LYS A 274 -3.35 0.76 16.94
C LYS A 274 -2.03 1.52 17.09
N LEU A 275 -1.18 1.53 16.06
CA LEU A 275 0.12 2.19 16.12
C LEU A 275 0.00 3.68 15.79
N GLN A 276 0.88 4.49 16.38
CA GLN A 276 1.11 5.88 15.98
C GLN A 276 2.39 5.98 15.14
N PRO A 277 2.56 7.03 14.30
CA PRO A 277 3.83 7.27 13.61
C PRO A 277 5.01 7.29 14.60
N ARG A 278 6.16 6.75 14.19
CA ARG A 278 7.36 6.69 15.04
C ARG A 278 8.05 8.03 14.96
N VAL A 279 8.33 8.66 16.09
CA VAL A 279 9.26 9.78 16.13
C VAL A 279 10.67 9.20 16.08
N GLU A 280 11.42 9.55 15.04
CA GLU A 280 12.86 9.31 15.03
C GLU A 280 13.51 10.51 15.72
N SER A 281 14.08 10.29 16.91
CA SER A 281 15.06 11.22 17.44
C SER A 281 16.19 11.30 16.42
N VAL A 282 16.51 12.50 15.97
CA VAL A 282 17.74 12.76 15.22
C VAL A 282 18.86 12.33 16.16
N VAL A 283 19.42 11.14 15.95
CA VAL A 283 20.73 10.82 16.52
C VAL A 283 21.65 11.78 15.78
N ASN A 284 22.09 12.81 16.49
CA ASN A 284 23.02 13.78 15.98
C ASN A 284 24.25 13.01 15.50
N GLN A 285 24.44 13.00 14.18
CA GLN A 285 25.65 12.46 13.55
C GLN A 285 26.92 13.21 14.00
N SER A 286 26.77 14.34 14.71
CA SER A 286 27.86 15.07 15.36
C SER A 286 28.47 14.32 16.55
N ASP A 287 27.78 13.34 17.15
CA ASP A 287 28.31 12.62 18.31
C ASP A 287 29.30 11.51 17.88
N GLU A 288 29.21 11.03 16.63
CA GLU A 288 30.24 10.13 16.04
C GLU A 288 31.47 10.89 15.54
N GLU A 289 31.35 12.16 15.13
CA GLU A 289 32.51 13.01 14.81
C GLU A 289 33.20 13.55 16.08
N ALA A 290 32.45 13.87 17.14
CA ALA A 290 33.02 14.33 18.41
C ALA A 290 33.85 13.25 19.12
N ILE A 291 33.45 11.98 19.04
CA ILE A 291 34.24 10.86 19.58
C ILE A 291 35.44 10.52 18.68
N GLY A 292 35.42 10.92 17.40
CA GLY A 292 36.52 10.74 16.46
C GLY A 292 37.64 11.80 16.58
N GLU A 293 37.34 13.00 17.07
CA GLU A 293 38.33 14.06 17.27
C GLU A 293 38.94 14.10 18.68
N GLU A 294 38.25 13.61 19.72
CA GLU A 294 38.75 13.68 21.11
C GLU A 294 39.87 12.66 21.43
N VAL A 295 40.24 11.78 20.48
CA VAL A 295 41.33 10.80 20.65
C VAL A 295 42.68 11.32 20.12
N LYS A 296 42.79 12.59 19.67
CA LYS A 296 44.04 13.12 19.08
C LYS A 296 44.77 14.24 19.84
N SER A 297 44.41 14.51 21.09
CA SER A 297 45.18 15.44 21.92
C SER A 297 45.31 14.96 23.36
N GLU A 298 46.19 13.99 23.56
CA GLU A 298 46.78 13.71 24.87
C GLU A 298 47.97 14.68 25.06
N PRO A 299 47.95 15.60 26.04
CA PRO A 299 49.12 16.39 26.39
C PRO A 299 50.01 15.61 27.35
N THR A 300 51.26 15.42 26.94
CA THR A 300 52.36 14.85 27.73
C THR A 300 52.49 15.52 29.11
N PRO A 301 52.63 14.76 30.20
CA PRO A 301 52.88 15.33 31.52
C PRO A 301 54.37 15.60 31.72
N THR A 302 54.76 16.85 31.98
CA THR A 302 56.06 17.18 32.58
C THR A 302 55.88 17.50 34.05
N VAL A 303 56.39 16.59 34.87
CA VAL A 303 56.64 16.71 36.30
C VAL A 303 57.87 17.58 36.53
N ASN A 304 57.82 18.48 37.51
CA ASN A 304 58.89 18.86 38.46
C ASN A 304 58.30 19.83 39.51
N SER A 305 58.09 19.38 40.75
CA SER A 305 58.86 19.72 41.96
C SER A 305 58.82 21.22 42.31
N ALA A 306 57.98 21.62 43.27
CA ALA A 306 58.30 21.84 44.69
C ALA A 306 58.78 23.29 44.94
N ASP A 307 57.98 24.08 45.66
CA ASP A 307 58.37 24.67 46.96
C ASP A 307 57.32 25.68 47.49
N GLU A 308 57.16 25.61 48.81
CA GLU A 308 56.74 26.61 49.82
C GLU A 308 55.49 27.49 49.58
N GLU A 309 54.42 27.34 50.36
CA GLU A 309 54.19 27.78 51.76
C GLU A 309 53.67 29.24 51.85
N VAL A 310 52.85 29.49 52.89
CA VAL A 310 52.35 30.79 53.40
C VAL A 310 50.87 31.14 53.09
N SER A 311 50.02 30.72 54.03
CA SER A 311 49.15 31.56 54.89
C SER A 311 48.26 32.63 54.26
N SER A 312 46.94 32.49 54.50
CA SER A 312 46.05 33.44 55.25
C SER A 312 44.58 33.17 54.85
N ARG A 313 43.70 32.76 55.79
CA ARG A 313 42.60 33.59 56.35
C ARG A 313 41.89 34.45 55.29
N GLU A 314 40.58 34.33 55.06
CA GLU A 314 39.57 34.70 56.06
C GLU A 314 38.15 34.19 55.73
N MET A 315 37.39 33.94 56.80
CA MET A 315 35.93 33.80 56.87
C MET A 315 35.16 34.95 56.19
N ARG A 316 34.02 34.62 55.56
CA ARG A 316 32.72 35.20 55.96
C ARG A 316 31.51 34.51 55.33
N SER A 317 30.58 34.15 56.22
CA SER A 317 29.12 34.01 56.08
C SER A 317 28.50 35.19 55.29
N ASP A 318 27.36 35.12 54.63
CA ASP A 318 26.09 34.39 54.85
C ASP A 318 25.47 33.88 53.53
#